data_AF-A0A087B3W3-F1
#
_entry.id   AF-A0A087B3W3-F1
#
_cell.length_a   1.000
_cell.length_b   1.000
_cell.length_c   1.000
_cell.angle_alpha   90.00
_cell.angle_beta   90.00
_cell.angle_gamma   90.00
#
_symmetry.space_group_name_H-M   'P 1'
#
loop_
_entity.id
_entity.type
_entity.pdbx_description
1 polymer ?
#
loop_
_entity_poly.entity_id
_entity_poly.type
_entity_poly.pdbx_seq_one_letter_code
_entity_poly.pdbx_strand_id
1 'polypeptide(L)' 'MTERYLSMTEVAARLGITKGALMTYRLPEPDVIVGHAKGWKPETIDAWNAARPGHGGRPRKHPQE' A
#
# COMPACT_ATOMS: atom_id res chain seq x y z
N MET A 1 -4.95 -4.98 24.95
CA MET A 1 -4.25 -5.24 23.67
C MET A 1 -4.25 -3.95 22.89
N THR A 2 -3.11 -3.58 22.30
CA THR A 2 -2.98 -2.33 21.52
C THR A 2 -2.97 -2.70 20.05
N GLU A 3 -3.90 -2.15 19.27
CA GLU A 3 -3.97 -2.39 17.84
C GLU A 3 -3.16 -1.31 17.10
N ARG A 4 -2.28 -1.72 16.19
CA ARG A 4 -1.40 -0.82 15.44
C ARG A 4 -1.94 -0.62 14.03
N TYR A 5 -2.16 0.65 13.69
CA TYR A 5 -2.58 1.08 12.35
C TYR A 5 -1.44 1.79 11.64
N LEU A 6 -1.40 1.64 10.32
CA LEU A 6 -0.45 2.28 9.43
C LEU A 6 -1.01 3.63 8.96
N SER A 7 -0.24 4.69 9.15
CA SER A 7 -0.47 5.99 8.51
C SER A 7 -0.12 5.95 7.01
N MET A 8 -0.55 6.93 6.22
CA MET A 8 -0.18 7.04 4.79
C MET A 8 1.34 6.93 4.55
N THR A 9 2.16 7.48 5.45
CA THR A 9 3.61 7.41 5.34
C THR A 9 4.13 5.98 5.56
N GLU A 10 3.58 5.27 6.55
CA GLU A 10 3.92 3.86 6.82
C GLU A 10 3.42 2.94 5.69
N VAL A 11 2.26 3.23 5.10
CA VAL A 11 1.76 2.54 3.91
C VAL A 11 2.71 2.72 2.73
N ALA A 12 3.15 3.96 2.45
CA ALA A 12 4.12 4.23 1.39
C ALA A 12 5.44 3.47 1.61
N ALA A 13 5.96 3.48 2.85
CA ALA A 13 7.17 2.76 3.23
C ALA A 13 7.01 1.24 3.06
N ARG A 14 5.86 0.67 3.46
CA ARG A 14 5.56 -0.76 3.32
C ARG A 14 5.52 -1.19 1.85
N LEU A 15 4.99 -0.33 0.98
CA LEU A 15 4.90 -0.57 -0.46
C LEU A 15 6.20 -0.27 -1.22
N GLY A 16 7.22 0.29 -0.55
CA GLY A 16 8.48 0.70 -1.18
C GLY A 16 8.31 1.84 -2.20
N ILE A 17 7.28 2.68 -2.03
CA ILE A 17 6.99 3.81 -2.93
C ILE A 17 7.05 5.14 -2.19
N THR A 18 7.14 6.24 -2.94
CA THR A 18 7.06 7.58 -2.36
C THR A 18 5.61 7.91 -1.99
N LYS A 19 5.42 8.82 -1.02
CA LYS A 19 4.09 9.33 -0.65
C LYS A 19 3.36 9.95 -1.85
N GLY A 20 4.10 10.63 -2.74
CA GLY A 20 3.52 11.20 -3.97
C GLY A 20 2.95 10.13 -4.90
N ALA A 21 3.69 9.03 -5.09
CA ALA A 21 3.19 7.87 -5.84
C ALA A 21 2.01 7.19 -5.12
N LEU A 22 1.99 7.18 -3.79
CA LEU A 22 0.85 6.65 -3.04
C LEU A 22 -0.44 7.46 -3.30
N MET A 23 -0.33 8.79 -3.43
CA MET A 23 -1.48 9.68 -3.67
C MET A 23 -2.09 9.53 -5.06
N THR A 24 -1.36 8.97 -6.04
CA THR A 24 -1.94 8.67 -7.36
C THR A 24 -2.74 7.37 -7.36
N TYR A 25 -2.54 6.51 -6.36
CA TYR A 25 -3.32 5.28 -6.21
C TYR A 25 -4.63 5.53 -5.49
N ARG A 26 -5.67 4.83 -5.95
CA ARG A 26 -6.95 4.76 -5.26
C ARG A 26 -6.81 3.75 -4.11
N LEU A 27 -6.39 4.28 -2.96
CA LEU A 27 -6.24 3.52 -1.71
C LEU A 27 -7.58 2.91 -1.28
N PRO A 28 -7.54 1.78 -0.55
CA PRO A 28 -8.73 1.20 0.04
C PRO A 28 -9.30 2.14 1.11
N GLU A 29 -10.54 1.88 1.51
CA GLU A 29 -11.17 2.59 2.62
C GLU A 29 -10.32 2.45 3.90
N PRO A 30 -10.09 3.53 4.66
CA PRO A 30 -9.31 3.45 5.89
C PRO A 30 -10.06 2.67 6.97
N ASP A 31 -9.36 1.74 7.62
CA ASP A 31 -9.89 0.97 8.75
C ASP A 31 -10.15 1.86 9.99
N VAL A 32 -9.41 2.97 10.12
CA VAL A 32 -9.61 3.94 11.19
C VAL A 32 -9.37 5.36 10.71
N ILE A 33 -10.16 6.30 11.23
CA ILE A 33 -9.96 7.73 11.02
C ILE A 33 -9.74 8.37 12.39
N VAL A 34 -8.59 9.02 12.57
CA VAL A 34 -8.21 9.74 13.80
C VAL A 34 -8.07 11.21 13.46
N GLY A 35 -9.12 11.99 13.71
CA GLY A 35 -9.20 13.38 13.25
C GLY A 35 -9.09 13.46 11.73
N HIS A 36 -8.02 14.10 11.23
CA HIS A 36 -7.74 14.18 9.79
C HIS A 36 -6.84 13.04 9.29
N ALA A 37 -6.26 12.25 10.19
CA ALA A 37 -5.38 11.14 9.83
C ALA A 37 -6.20 9.89 9.48
N LYS A 38 -5.81 9.25 8.38
CA LYS A 38 -6.35 7.95 7.95
C LYS A 38 -5.36 6.86 8.33
N GLY A 39 -5.86 5.77 8.91
CA GLY A 39 -5.11 4.61 9.31
C GLY A 39 -5.63 3.35 8.64
N TRP A 40 -4.71 2.45 8.27
CA TRP A 40 -5.04 1.15 7.69
C TRP A 40 -4.41 0.03 8.49
N LYS A 41 -5.05 -1.13 8.52
CA LYS A 41 -4.40 -2.34 9.01
C LYS A 41 -3.34 -2.79 8.01
N PRO A 42 -2.23 -3.41 8.49
CA PRO A 42 -1.27 -4.04 7.60
C PRO A 42 -1.93 -5.01 6.63
N GLU A 43 -2.87 -5.82 7.13
CA GLU A 43 -3.62 -6.81 6.35
C GLU A 43 -4.45 -6.18 5.22
N THR A 44 -5.12 -5.05 5.49
CA THR A 44 -5.90 -4.30 4.49
C THR A 44 -5.01 -3.81 3.34
N ILE A 45 -3.82 -3.30 3.67
CA ILE A 45 -2.85 -2.83 2.67
C ILE A 45 -2.24 -3.99 1.88
N ASP A 46 -1.91 -5.11 2.53
CA ASP A 46 -1.36 -6.29 1.85
C ASP A 46 -2.39 -6.91 0.90
N ALA A 47 -3.64 -7.09 1.34
CA ALA A 47 -4.72 -7.59 0.50
C ALA A 47 -5.00 -6.66 -0.68
N TRP A 48 -5.06 -5.35 -0.44
CA TRP A 48 -5.19 -4.37 -1.51
C TRP A 48 -4.00 -4.40 -2.47
N ASN A 49 -2.77 -4.49 -1.97
CA ASN A 49 -1.57 -4.50 -2.81
C ASN A 49 -1.48 -5.77 -3.66
N ALA A 50 -1.97 -6.91 -3.17
CA ALA A 50 -2.08 -8.15 -3.94
C ALA A 50 -3.17 -8.08 -5.01
N ALA A 51 -4.29 -7.41 -4.71
CA ALA A 51 -5.42 -7.25 -5.62
C ALA A 51 -5.30 -6.03 -6.56
N ARG A 52 -4.29 -5.17 -6.40
CA ARG A 52 -4.24 -3.89 -7.09
C ARG A 52 -4.12 -4.09 -8.61
N PRO A 53 -4.96 -3.42 -9.41
CA PRO A 53 -4.82 -3.42 -10.86
C PRO A 53 -3.54 -2.67 -11.24
N GLY A 54 -2.50 -3.42 -11.59
CA GLY A 54 -1.18 -2.85 -11.86
C GLY A 54 0.01 -3.76 -11.58
N HIS A 55 -0.10 -5.08 -11.80
CA HIS A 55 1.09 -5.93 -12.01
C HIS A 55 1.68 -5.66 -13.41
N GLY A 56 2.00 -4.40 -13.70
CA GLY A 56 2.43 -3.93 -15.02
C GLY A 56 3.93 -3.64 -15.10
N GLY A 57 4.75 -4.23 -14.24
CA GLY A 57 6.19 -4.28 -14.46
C GLY A 57 6.47 -5.31 -15.54
N ARG A 58 6.93 -4.84 -16.72
CA ARG A 58 7.39 -5.69 -17.84
C ARG A 58 8.09 -6.94 -17.29
N PRO A 59 7.69 -8.16 -17.70
CA PRO A 59 8.32 -9.38 -17.22
C PRO A 59 9.84 -9.27 -17.38
N ARG A 60 10.59 -9.60 -16.33
CA ARG A 60 12.05 -9.66 -16.42
C ARG A 60 12.38 -10.65 -17.53
N LYS A 61 13.13 -10.21 -18.55
CA LYS A 61 13.75 -11.14 -19.51
C LYS A 61 14.69 -12.02 -18.69
N HIS A 62 14.35 -13.29 -18.52
CA HIS A 62 15.33 -14.29 -18.13
C HIS A 62 16.36 -14.40 -19.26
N PRO A 63 17.67 -14.28 -19.00
CA PRO A 63 18.66 -14.79 -19.92
C PRO A 63 18.57 -16.32 -19.85
N GLN A 64 18.13 -16.95 -20.95
CA GLN A 64 18.30 -18.38 -21.14
C GLN A 64 19.77 -18.59 -21.53
N GLU A 65 20.49 -19.41 -20.75
CA GLU A 65 21.78 -19.99 -21.16
C GLU A 65 21.65 -20.81 -22.45
#